data_AF-A0A7Y1VHK1-F1
#
_entry.id   AF-A0A7Y1VHK1-F1
#
_cell.length_a   1.000
_cell.length_b   1.000
_cell.length_c   1.000
_cell.angle_alpha   90.00
_cell.angle_beta   90.00
_cell.angle_gamma   90.00
#
_symmetry.space_group_name_H-M   'P 1'
#
loop_
_entity.id
_entity.type
_entity.pdbx_description
1 polymer ?
#
loop_
_entity_poly.entity_id
_entity_poly.type
_entity_poly.pdbx_seq_one_letter_code
_entity_poly.pdbx_strand_id
1 'polypeptide(L)'
;MAVQSFLSAVEAGSVERVAAMVIESQLALLIGVEDSTGELMADLVDGGVPVGVARNFWEALSDSFEPFAGSDLTGWRIGSDRAVIVDGVTYVFVEIKHDLGSTELVAVETANGWVVDLMASFGHAFAPVFNHWLQTGPANEAIWGPVLADQETSIEMAIDRTDSDSVYQQDLDRFLESVIRLQPVKPE
;
A
#
# COMPACT_ATOMS: atom_id res chain seq x y z
N MET A 1 -11.02 14.04 0.76
CA MET A 1 -10.14 14.96 -0.01
C MET A 1 -8.75 14.36 -0.29
N ALA A 2 -8.14 13.59 0.63
CA ALA A 2 -6.83 12.96 0.39
C ALA A 2 -6.81 12.06 -0.86
N VAL A 3 -7.75 11.11 -0.97
CA VAL A 3 -7.86 10.23 -2.15
C VAL A 3 -8.03 11.02 -3.46
N GLN A 4 -8.93 12.00 -3.50
CA GLN A 4 -9.07 12.85 -4.69
C GLN A 4 -7.77 13.60 -5.03
N SER A 5 -7.07 14.12 -4.03
CA SER A 5 -5.80 14.83 -4.23
C SER A 5 -4.69 13.89 -4.72
N PHE A 6 -4.67 12.66 -4.20
CA PHE A 6 -3.76 11.59 -4.61
C PHE A 6 -4.01 11.23 -6.08
N LEU A 7 -5.26 10.95 -6.45
CA LEU A 7 -5.64 10.61 -7.81
C LEU A 7 -5.29 11.72 -8.81
N SER A 8 -5.61 12.98 -8.49
CA SER A 8 -5.22 14.11 -9.33
C SER A 8 -3.70 14.32 -9.41
N ALA A 9 -2.94 13.91 -8.38
CA ALA A 9 -1.48 13.95 -8.42
C ALA A 9 -0.91 12.83 -9.30
N VAL A 10 -1.50 11.63 -9.27
CA VAL A 10 -1.15 10.51 -10.16
C VAL A 10 -1.44 10.89 -11.62
N GLU A 11 -2.65 11.39 -11.92
CA GLU A 11 -3.03 11.84 -13.27
C GLU A 11 -2.11 12.94 -13.81
N ALA A 12 -1.70 13.88 -12.95
CA ALA A 12 -0.77 14.94 -13.31
C ALA A 12 0.70 14.49 -13.43
N GLY A 13 1.00 13.21 -13.16
CA GLY A 13 2.38 12.70 -13.11
C GLY A 13 3.24 13.36 -12.03
N SER A 14 2.62 13.92 -10.97
CA SER A 14 3.30 14.69 -9.93
C SER A 14 3.78 13.79 -8.80
N VAL A 15 4.88 13.10 -9.05
CA VAL A 15 5.52 12.14 -8.13
C VAL A 15 5.71 12.70 -6.73
N GLU A 16 6.21 13.93 -6.61
CA GLU A 16 6.48 14.55 -5.32
C GLU A 16 5.19 14.76 -4.52
N ARG A 17 4.07 15.05 -5.20
CA ARG A 17 2.76 15.18 -4.56
C ARG A 17 2.17 13.82 -4.19
N VAL A 18 2.35 12.80 -5.03
CA VAL A 18 1.90 11.43 -4.73
C VAL A 18 2.65 10.87 -3.51
N ALA A 19 3.98 11.03 -3.48
CA ALA A 19 4.82 10.59 -2.36
C ALA A 19 4.43 11.24 -1.03
N ALA A 20 4.01 12.51 -1.04
CA ALA A 20 3.53 13.21 0.16
C ALA A 20 2.13 12.78 0.63
N MET A 21 1.43 11.94 -0.13
CA MET A 21 0.05 11.52 0.13
C MET A 21 -0.06 10.02 0.43
N VAL A 22 1.07 9.35 0.65
CA VAL A 22 1.13 7.93 1.01
C VAL A 22 2.03 7.74 2.23
N ILE A 23 2.00 6.56 2.83
CA ILE A 23 2.95 6.18 3.87
C ILE A 23 4.27 5.81 3.19
N GLU A 24 5.35 6.54 3.48
CA GLU A 24 6.65 6.37 2.83
C GLU A 24 7.22 4.96 3.01
N SER A 25 7.10 4.39 4.21
CA SER A 25 7.58 3.03 4.47
C SER A 25 6.84 1.98 3.66
N GLN A 26 5.54 2.16 3.39
CA GLN A 26 4.79 1.28 2.51
C GLN A 26 5.26 1.41 1.06
N LEU A 27 5.53 2.63 0.60
CA LEU A 27 6.12 2.85 -0.72
C LEU A 27 7.48 2.16 -0.85
N ALA A 28 8.34 2.27 0.17
CA ALA A 28 9.64 1.59 0.21
C ALA A 28 9.49 0.06 0.13
N LEU A 29 8.54 -0.53 0.87
CA LEU A 29 8.25 -1.96 0.83
C LEU A 29 7.75 -2.41 -0.55
N LEU A 30 6.84 -1.65 -1.18
CA LEU A 30 6.31 -1.97 -2.51
C LEU A 30 7.39 -1.91 -3.59
N ILE A 31 8.21 -0.86 -3.58
CA ILE A 31 9.32 -0.73 -4.53
C ILE A 31 10.35 -1.85 -4.31
N GLY A 32 10.67 -2.12 -3.04
CA GLY A 32 11.62 -3.15 -2.68
C GLY A 32 11.17 -4.55 -3.11
N VAL A 33 9.87 -4.86 -3.03
CA VAL A 33 9.37 -6.20 -3.36
C VAL A 33 9.30 -6.45 -4.87
N GLU A 34 9.07 -5.42 -5.68
CA GLU A 34 9.01 -5.55 -7.14
C GLU A 34 10.38 -5.71 -7.80
N ASP A 35 11.39 -4.97 -7.34
CA ASP A 35 12.60 -4.72 -8.13
C ASP A 35 13.90 -5.31 -7.51
N SER A 36 13.86 -5.89 -6.29
CA SER A 36 15.05 -5.84 -5.43
C SER A 36 15.45 -7.09 -4.64
N THR A 37 16.75 -7.12 -4.29
CA THR A 37 17.33 -7.88 -3.18
C THR A 37 16.95 -7.25 -1.83
N GLY A 38 17.08 -7.99 -0.72
CA GLY A 38 16.85 -7.45 0.62
C GLY A 38 17.71 -6.24 1.01
N GLU A 39 18.84 -6.01 0.32
CA GLU A 39 19.72 -4.85 0.54
C GLU A 39 19.08 -3.54 0.08
N LEU A 40 18.56 -3.49 -1.15
CA LEU A 40 17.92 -2.27 -1.64
C LEU A 40 16.62 -1.96 -0.88
N MET A 41 15.86 -2.97 -0.44
CA MET A 41 14.72 -2.72 0.46
C MET A 41 15.18 -2.10 1.79
N ALA A 42 16.24 -2.64 2.40
CA ALA A 42 16.79 -2.07 3.63
C ALA A 42 17.25 -0.62 3.44
N ASP A 43 17.91 -0.32 2.32
CA ASP A 43 18.36 1.05 1.98
C ASP A 43 17.17 2.01 1.79
N LEU A 44 16.08 1.58 1.14
CA LEU A 44 14.88 2.39 0.94
C LEU A 44 14.13 2.63 2.25
N VAL A 45 14.10 1.63 3.14
CA VAL A 45 13.45 1.72 4.44
C VAL A 45 14.21 2.63 5.40
N ASP A 46 15.54 2.50 5.47
CA ASP A 46 16.38 3.28 6.39
C ASP A 46 16.72 4.68 5.85
N GLY A 47 16.98 4.77 4.54
CA GLY A 47 17.40 6.01 3.86
C GLY A 47 16.27 6.84 3.26
N GLY A 48 15.03 6.32 3.26
CA GLY A 48 13.90 6.91 2.55
C GLY A 48 13.91 6.64 1.05
N VAL A 49 12.79 6.89 0.37
CA VAL A 49 12.65 6.60 -1.06
C VAL A 49 13.16 7.79 -1.89
N PRO A 50 14.24 7.65 -2.69
CA PRO A 50 14.70 8.74 -3.53
C PRO A 50 13.63 9.12 -4.57
N VAL A 51 13.47 10.43 -4.82
CA VAL A 51 12.43 10.95 -5.74
C VAL A 51 12.48 10.30 -7.13
N GLY A 52 13.68 10.01 -7.65
CA GLY A 52 13.85 9.32 -8.93
C GLY A 52 13.35 7.87 -8.92
N VAL A 53 13.51 7.17 -7.80
CA VAL A 53 13.03 5.79 -7.62
C VAL A 53 11.51 5.79 -7.47
N ALA A 54 10.97 6.67 -6.63
CA ALA A 54 9.52 6.87 -6.52
C ALA A 54 8.89 7.22 -7.88
N ARG A 55 9.56 8.07 -8.68
CA ARG A 55 9.09 8.43 -10.02
C ARG A 55 8.94 7.22 -10.92
N ASN A 56 10.00 6.42 -11.03
CA ASN A 56 9.98 5.23 -11.88
C ASN A 56 8.87 4.26 -11.47
N PHE A 57 8.67 4.07 -10.16
CA PHE A 57 7.59 3.23 -9.63
C PHE A 57 6.21 3.77 -10.03
N TRP A 58 5.93 5.05 -9.81
CA TRP A 58 4.62 5.62 -10.14
C TRP A 58 4.35 5.68 -11.64
N GLU A 59 5.38 5.92 -12.46
CA GLU A 59 5.28 5.83 -13.92
C GLU A 59 4.92 4.39 -14.35
N ALA A 60 5.66 3.39 -13.86
CA ALA A 60 5.38 1.98 -14.16
C ALA A 60 4.00 1.52 -13.67
N LEU A 61 3.60 1.94 -12.47
CA LEU A 61 2.28 1.64 -11.90
C LEU A 61 1.17 2.28 -12.73
N SER A 62 1.33 3.56 -13.11
CA SER A 62 0.34 4.28 -13.93
C SER A 62 0.18 3.65 -15.31
N ASP A 63 1.24 3.12 -15.91
CA ASP A 63 1.19 2.43 -17.20
C ASP A 63 0.52 1.05 -17.09
N SER A 64 0.64 0.38 -15.94
CA SER A 64 0.19 -1.01 -15.73
C SER A 64 -1.22 -1.12 -15.15
N PHE A 65 -1.69 -0.11 -14.42
CA PHE A 65 -2.99 -0.12 -13.78
C PHE A 65 -4.04 0.50 -14.73
N GLU A 66 -4.78 -0.36 -15.45
CA GLU A 66 -5.84 0.06 -16.40
C GLU A 66 -6.78 1.17 -15.89
N PRO A 67 -7.19 1.21 -14.60
CA PRO A 67 -7.97 2.32 -14.06
C PRO A 67 -7.26 3.68 -14.10
N PHE A 68 -5.93 3.75 -14.09
CA PHE A 68 -5.17 5.00 -14.15
C PHE A 68 -4.61 5.30 -15.54
N ALA A 69 -4.26 4.27 -16.32
CA ALA A 69 -3.63 4.40 -17.63
C ALA A 69 -4.54 5.13 -18.64
N GLY A 70 -4.24 6.39 -18.95
CA GLY A 70 -4.94 7.17 -19.99
C GLY A 70 -6.40 7.52 -19.67
N SER A 71 -6.83 7.33 -18.42
CA SER A 71 -8.20 7.61 -17.99
C SER A 71 -8.35 9.10 -17.63
N ASP A 72 -9.29 9.78 -18.28
CA ASP A 72 -9.74 11.10 -17.86
C ASP A 72 -10.48 10.95 -16.52
N LEU A 73 -9.97 11.56 -15.44
CA LEU A 73 -10.66 11.53 -14.14
C LEU A 73 -11.99 12.31 -14.17
N THR A 74 -12.26 13.05 -15.26
CA THR A 74 -13.51 13.77 -15.50
C THR A 74 -14.68 12.80 -15.67
N GLY A 75 -15.32 12.45 -14.55
CA GLY A 75 -16.45 11.52 -14.51
C GLY A 75 -16.43 10.61 -13.29
N TRP A 76 -15.28 10.54 -12.61
CA TRP A 76 -15.12 9.72 -11.43
C TRP A 76 -15.96 10.25 -10.29
N ARG A 77 -16.73 9.37 -9.66
CA ARG A 77 -17.48 9.69 -8.45
C ARG A 77 -16.74 9.12 -7.27
N ILE A 78 -16.19 10.02 -6.46
CA ILE A 78 -15.46 9.68 -5.25
C ILE A 78 -16.43 9.87 -4.07
N GLY A 79 -16.76 8.77 -3.41
CA GLY A 79 -17.60 8.74 -2.21
C GLY A 79 -16.83 8.12 -1.05
N SER A 80 -17.17 8.53 0.17
CA SER A 80 -16.82 7.76 1.37
C SER A 80 -18.11 7.16 1.91
N ASP A 81 -18.08 5.87 2.19
CA ASP A 81 -19.23 5.09 2.62
C ASP A 81 -19.02 4.46 4.00
N ARG A 82 -17.77 4.24 4.41
CA ARG A 82 -17.42 3.58 5.67
C ARG A 82 -16.16 4.15 6.32
N ALA A 83 -16.20 4.31 7.64
CA ALA A 83 -15.04 4.62 8.48
C ALA A 83 -14.95 3.61 9.63
N VAL A 84 -13.73 3.19 9.97
CA VAL A 84 -13.43 2.21 11.04
C VAL A 84 -12.29 2.75 11.89
N ILE A 85 -12.31 2.46 13.19
CA ILE A 85 -11.23 2.82 14.11
C ILE A 85 -10.59 1.52 14.61
N VAL A 86 -9.28 1.36 14.38
CA VAL A 86 -8.49 0.22 14.86
C VAL A 86 -7.31 0.78 15.65
N ASP A 87 -7.14 0.34 16.90
CA ASP A 87 -6.09 0.81 17.81
C ASP A 87 -5.95 2.34 17.91
N GLY A 88 -7.09 3.05 17.81
CA GLY A 88 -7.16 4.51 17.86
C GLY A 88 -6.80 5.22 16.56
N VAL A 89 -6.51 4.48 15.49
CA VAL A 89 -6.25 5.00 14.14
C VAL A 89 -7.54 4.93 13.31
N THR A 90 -7.89 6.03 12.64
CA THR A 90 -9.10 6.09 11.81
C THR A 90 -8.78 5.77 10.35
N TYR A 91 -9.48 4.77 9.82
CA TYR A 91 -9.45 4.36 8.43
C TYR A 91 -10.76 4.75 7.75
N VAL A 92 -10.67 5.26 6.53
CA VAL A 92 -11.81 5.66 5.71
C VAL A 92 -11.71 4.95 4.36
N PHE A 93 -12.75 4.19 4.05
CA PHE A 93 -12.93 3.54 2.77
C PHE A 93 -13.53 4.57 1.80
N VAL A 94 -12.91 4.65 0.63
CA VAL A 94 -13.23 5.63 -0.40
C VAL A 94 -13.51 4.89 -1.69
N GLU A 95 -14.79 4.75 -2.00
CA GLU A 95 -15.27 4.18 -3.24
C GLU A 95 -15.06 5.16 -4.40
N ILE A 96 -14.49 4.65 -5.48
CA ILE A 96 -14.21 5.34 -6.73
C ILE A 96 -15.00 4.64 -7.83
N LYS A 97 -16.05 5.29 -8.32
CA LYS A 97 -16.85 4.78 -9.45
C LYS A 97 -16.41 5.43 -10.75
N HIS A 98 -16.25 4.61 -11.79
CA HIS A 98 -15.95 5.01 -13.16
C HIS A 98 -16.72 4.12 -14.15
N ASP A 99 -16.60 4.39 -15.45
CA ASP A 99 -17.43 3.74 -16.47
C ASP A 99 -17.20 2.22 -16.61
N LEU A 100 -16.02 1.74 -16.18
CA LEU A 100 -15.63 0.33 -16.26
C LEU A 100 -15.87 -0.44 -14.95
N GLY A 101 -16.25 0.24 -13.87
CA GLY A 101 -16.47 -0.40 -12.58
C GLY A 101 -16.31 0.51 -11.37
N SER A 102 -16.11 -0.11 -10.22
CA SER A 102 -15.77 0.57 -8.97
C SER A 102 -14.51 -0.03 -8.39
N THR A 103 -13.64 0.82 -7.88
CA THR A 103 -12.51 0.44 -7.04
C THR A 103 -12.62 1.16 -5.71
N GLU A 104 -11.90 0.70 -4.70
CA GLU A 104 -11.92 1.30 -3.37
C GLU A 104 -10.49 1.55 -2.92
N LEU A 105 -10.22 2.74 -2.39
CA LEU A 105 -8.96 3.07 -1.73
C LEU A 105 -9.22 3.32 -0.25
N VAL A 106 -8.22 3.04 0.58
CA VAL A 106 -8.26 3.26 2.02
C VAL A 106 -7.40 4.48 2.34
N ALA A 107 -7.99 5.46 3.02
CA ALA A 107 -7.28 6.58 3.59
C ALA A 107 -7.15 6.42 5.10
N VAL A 108 -6.03 6.87 5.65
CA VAL A 108 -5.74 6.80 7.08
C VAL A 108 -5.33 8.17 7.61
N GLU A 109 -5.79 8.51 8.81
CA GLU A 109 -5.40 9.75 9.48
C GLU A 109 -4.03 9.58 10.15
N THR A 110 -3.08 10.44 9.76
CA THR A 110 -1.74 10.50 10.38
C THR A 110 -1.57 11.82 11.14
N ALA A 111 -0.47 11.97 11.87
CA ALA A 111 -0.11 13.23 12.51
C ALA A 111 0.01 14.42 11.54
N ASN A 112 0.31 14.16 10.26
CA ASN A 112 0.46 15.17 9.22
C ASN A 112 -0.81 15.35 8.37
N GLY A 113 -1.90 14.67 8.73
CA GLY A 113 -3.16 14.67 7.99
C GLY A 113 -3.46 13.33 7.32
N TRP A 114 -4.43 13.35 6.42
CA TRP A 114 -4.92 12.15 5.74
C TRP A 114 -4.02 11.75 4.58
N VAL A 115 -3.63 10.47 4.54
CA VAL A 115 -2.86 9.85 3.46
C VAL A 115 -3.58 8.61 2.94
N VAL A 116 -3.19 8.12 1.76
CA VAL A 116 -3.62 6.83 1.23
C VAL A 116 -2.76 5.73 1.84
N ASP A 117 -3.40 4.74 2.44
CA ASP A 117 -2.75 3.53 2.94
C ASP A 117 -2.61 2.54 1.79
N LEU A 118 -1.39 2.37 1.29
CA LEU A 118 -1.09 1.54 0.12
C LEU A 118 -1.24 0.05 0.42
N MET A 119 -0.91 -0.39 1.63
CA MET A 119 -1.07 -1.80 2.02
C MET A 119 -2.55 -2.14 2.19
N ALA A 120 -3.32 -1.28 2.85
CA ALA A 120 -4.76 -1.47 2.95
C ALA A 120 -5.45 -1.35 1.59
N SER A 121 -4.98 -0.47 0.70
CA SER A 121 -5.56 -0.24 -0.64
C SER A 121 -5.19 -1.27 -1.69
N PHE A 122 -3.97 -1.81 -1.65
CA PHE A 122 -3.43 -2.67 -2.72
C PHE A 122 -2.81 -3.97 -2.21
N GLY A 123 -2.84 -4.24 -0.91
CA GLY A 123 -2.20 -5.41 -0.30
C GLY A 123 -2.61 -6.73 -0.94
N HIS A 124 -3.85 -6.87 -1.39
CA HIS A 124 -4.33 -8.06 -2.12
C HIS A 124 -3.55 -8.32 -3.43
N ALA A 125 -3.20 -7.27 -4.17
CA ALA A 125 -2.47 -7.37 -5.43
C ALA A 125 -0.98 -7.69 -5.18
N PHE A 126 -0.42 -7.18 -4.08
CA PHE A 126 0.99 -7.36 -3.75
C PHE A 126 1.27 -8.59 -2.87
N ALA A 127 0.27 -9.14 -2.18
CA ALA A 127 0.44 -10.27 -1.26
C ALA A 127 1.13 -11.49 -1.91
N PRO A 128 0.83 -11.90 -3.15
CA PRO A 128 1.56 -12.99 -3.80
C PRO A 128 3.06 -12.70 -3.95
N VAL A 129 3.40 -11.46 -4.29
CA VAL A 129 4.80 -11.00 -4.48
C VAL A 129 5.52 -10.98 -3.14
N PHE A 130 4.89 -10.42 -2.09
CA PHE A 130 5.44 -10.45 -0.73
C PHE A 130 5.63 -11.86 -0.20
N ASN A 131 4.64 -12.74 -0.38
CA ASN A 131 4.74 -14.13 0.03
C ASN A 131 5.93 -14.84 -0.63
N HIS A 132 6.11 -14.63 -1.94
CA HIS A 132 7.25 -15.18 -2.65
C HIS A 132 8.56 -14.61 -2.12
N TRP A 133 8.63 -13.28 -1.96
CA TRP A 133 9.80 -12.58 -1.47
C TRP A 133 10.21 -13.08 -0.08
N LEU A 134 9.28 -13.15 0.88
CA LEU A 134 9.51 -13.64 2.24
C LEU A 134 10.02 -15.11 2.26
N GLN A 135 9.54 -15.96 1.35
CA GLN A 135 10.03 -17.35 1.24
C GLN A 135 11.47 -17.44 0.75
N THR A 136 11.94 -16.46 -0.02
CA THR A 136 13.32 -16.44 -0.53
C THR A 136 14.34 -15.96 0.49
N GLY A 137 13.89 -15.54 1.69
CA GLY A 137 14.74 -15.19 2.83
C GLY A 137 15.70 -14.04 2.52
N PRO A 138 15.18 -12.86 2.18
CA PRO A 138 16.01 -11.73 1.78
C PRO A 138 16.90 -11.30 2.95
N ALA A 139 18.14 -10.92 2.64
CA ALA A 139 19.07 -10.41 3.63
C ALA A 139 18.48 -9.21 4.41
N ASN A 140 19.05 -8.90 5.56
CA ASN A 140 18.73 -7.71 6.36
C ASN A 140 17.31 -7.67 6.95
N GLU A 141 16.75 -8.82 7.33
CA GLU A 141 15.47 -8.94 8.06
C GLU A 141 15.38 -8.04 9.29
N ALA A 142 16.50 -7.81 9.98
CA ALA A 142 16.55 -6.89 11.12
C ALA A 142 16.17 -5.42 10.77
N ILE A 143 16.24 -5.03 9.50
CA ILE A 143 15.94 -3.66 9.03
C ILE A 143 14.51 -3.58 8.49
N TRP A 144 14.14 -4.44 7.53
CA TRP A 144 12.81 -4.39 6.91
C TRP A 144 11.74 -5.10 7.73
N GLY A 145 12.11 -6.06 8.59
CA GLY A 145 11.18 -6.87 9.38
C GLY A 145 10.28 -6.05 10.31
N PRO A 146 10.84 -5.12 11.12
CA PRO A 146 10.04 -4.23 11.96
C PRO A 146 9.08 -3.35 11.14
N VAL A 147 9.54 -2.84 9.99
CA VAL A 147 8.72 -1.97 9.14
C VAL A 147 7.58 -2.74 8.48
N LEU A 148 7.82 -3.99 8.11
CA LEU A 148 6.78 -4.88 7.61
C LEU A 148 5.81 -5.29 8.72
N ALA A 149 6.31 -5.58 9.93
CA ALA A 149 5.52 -5.86 11.12
C ALA A 149 4.55 -4.71 11.47
N ASP A 150 4.98 -3.46 11.28
CA ASP A 150 4.15 -2.26 11.47
C ASP A 150 2.99 -2.15 10.46
N GLN A 151 2.95 -3.00 9.42
CA GLN A 151 1.86 -3.02 8.43
C GLN A 151 0.73 -3.99 8.78
N GLU A 152 0.79 -4.69 9.93
CA GLU A 152 -0.22 -5.67 10.36
C GLU A 152 -1.65 -5.15 10.18
N THR A 153 -1.97 -4.00 10.81
CA THR A 153 -3.32 -3.42 10.74
C THR A 153 -3.73 -3.06 9.32
N SER A 154 -2.82 -2.53 8.50
CA SER A 154 -3.12 -2.21 7.10
C SER A 154 -3.44 -3.47 6.28
N ILE A 155 -2.75 -4.59 6.56
CA ILE A 155 -3.01 -5.88 5.92
C ILE A 155 -4.34 -6.48 6.39
N GLU A 156 -4.67 -6.38 7.69
CA GLU A 156 -5.98 -6.75 8.21
C GLU A 156 -7.10 -5.96 7.52
N MET A 157 -6.92 -4.65 7.30
CA MET A 157 -7.88 -3.84 6.55
C MET A 157 -8.00 -4.27 5.08
N ALA A 158 -6.91 -4.76 4.46
CA ALA A 158 -6.98 -5.32 3.12
C ALA A 158 -7.77 -6.64 3.08
N ILE A 159 -7.63 -7.48 4.12
CA ILE A 159 -8.41 -8.72 4.30
C ILE A 159 -9.89 -8.42 4.45
N ASP A 160 -10.27 -7.50 5.36
CA ASP A 160 -11.68 -7.15 5.64
C ASP A 160 -12.45 -6.63 4.41
N ARG A 161 -11.73 -6.20 3.38
CA ARG A 161 -12.27 -5.70 2.10
C ARG A 161 -12.27 -6.76 1.01
N THR A 162 -11.45 -7.79 1.14
CA THR A 162 -11.31 -8.84 0.14
C THR A 162 -12.43 -9.87 0.32
N ASP A 163 -13.03 -10.31 -0.78
CA ASP A 163 -14.04 -11.37 -0.71
C ASP A 163 -13.40 -12.64 -0.15
N SER A 164 -14.02 -13.22 0.89
CA SER A 164 -13.51 -14.38 1.62
C SER A 164 -13.28 -15.60 0.72
N ASP A 165 -14.00 -15.69 -0.39
CA ASP A 165 -13.90 -16.80 -1.35
C ASP A 165 -12.87 -16.53 -2.47
N SER A 166 -12.19 -15.38 -2.45
CA SER A 166 -11.21 -15.03 -3.49
C SER A 166 -9.84 -15.68 -3.26
N VAL A 167 -9.10 -15.91 -4.36
CA VAL A 167 -7.71 -16.40 -4.28
C VAL A 167 -6.81 -15.39 -3.54
N TYR A 168 -7.12 -14.11 -3.66
CA TYR A 168 -6.39 -13.04 -2.98
C TYR A 168 -6.50 -13.10 -1.45
N GLN A 169 -7.62 -13.60 -0.92
CA GLN A 169 -7.80 -13.79 0.52
C GLN A 169 -6.74 -14.73 1.08
N GLN A 170 -6.48 -15.86 0.42
CA GLN A 170 -5.50 -16.85 0.90
C GLN A 170 -4.07 -16.31 0.89
N ASP A 171 -3.74 -15.49 -0.12
CA ASP A 171 -2.43 -14.86 -0.18
C ASP A 171 -2.28 -13.75 0.87
N LEU A 172 -3.33 -12.98 1.13
CA LEU A 172 -3.36 -12.00 2.22
C LEU A 172 -3.24 -12.66 3.59
N ASP A 173 -3.97 -13.75 3.85
CA ASP A 173 -3.90 -14.48 5.12
C ASP A 173 -2.48 -15.00 5.37
N ARG A 174 -1.85 -15.61 4.35
CA ARG A 174 -0.46 -16.07 4.43
C ARG A 174 0.52 -14.90 4.65
N PHE A 175 0.25 -13.77 4.02
CA PHE A 175 1.07 -12.59 4.17
C PHE A 175 0.98 -12.06 5.59
N LEU A 176 -0.24 -11.90 6.13
CA LEU A 176 -0.48 -11.51 7.52
C LEU A 176 0.18 -12.46 8.52
N GLU A 177 0.05 -13.78 8.33
CA GLU A 177 0.75 -14.76 9.18
C GLU A 177 2.26 -14.54 9.21
N SER A 178 2.84 -14.17 8.07
CA SER A 178 4.28 -13.92 7.98
C SER A 178 4.65 -12.62 8.70
N VAL A 179 3.83 -11.57 8.57
CA VAL A 179 3.98 -10.30 9.28
C VAL A 179 3.91 -10.49 10.80
N ILE A 180 2.95 -11.27 11.30
CA ILE A 180 2.81 -11.58 12.73
C ILE A 180 4.05 -12.30 13.27
N ARG A 181 4.66 -13.21 12.49
CA ARG A 181 5.88 -13.93 12.91
C ARG A 181 7.11 -13.04 13.03
N LEU A 182 7.14 -11.91 12.33
CA LEU A 182 8.23 -10.93 12.38
C LEU A 182 8.16 -10.04 13.63
N GLN A 183 7.04 -10.03 14.35
CA GLN A 183 6.92 -9.23 15.56
C GLN A 183 7.85 -9.74 16.67
N PRO A 184 8.54 -8.84 17.39
CA PRO A 184 9.35 -9.24 18.53
C PRO A 184 8.45 -9.87 19.58
N VAL A 185 8.88 -11.01 20.15
CA VAL A 185 8.21 -11.64 21.28
C VAL A 185 8.19 -10.63 22.43
N LYS A 186 7.00 -10.10 22.77
CA LYS A 186 6.85 -9.18 23.90
C LYS A 186 7.30 -9.92 25.17
N PRO A 187 8.28 -9.41 25.93
CA PRO A 187 8.62 -10.00 27.21
C PRO A 187 7.42 -9.86 28.16
N GLU A 188 7.05 -10.99 28.80
CA GLU A 188 6.00 -11.06 29.84
C GLU A 188 6.33 -10.23 31.09
#